data_AF-Q05KD2-F1
#
_entry.id   AF-Q05KD2-F1
#
_cell.length_a   1.000
_cell.length_b   1.000
_cell.length_c   1.000
_cell.angle_alpha   90.00
_cell.angle_beta   90.00
_cell.angle_gamma   90.00
#
_symmetry.space_group_name_H-M   'P 1'
#
loop_
_entity.id
_entity.type
_entity.pdbx_description
1 polymer ?
#
loop_
_entity_poly.entity_id
_entity_poly.type
_entity_poly.pdbx_seq_one_letter_code
_entity_poly.pdbx_strand_id
1 'polypeptide(L)'
;MSHFFVKLYRLNLPQVAQFKEEYRINKDYFERCYALTGRVDIRESEPYTFCVRAKEAPPLKDVERLEYQVVEGKIYLFWSYTPDELFKEFVIYRNGKQVGSTSSYIYEDTLPEKETTYTVKVRNKLNLESGGVSITYSP
;
A
#
# COMPACT_ATOMS: atom_id res chain seq x y z
N MET A 1 -13.72 43.52 18.94
CA MET A 1 -13.37 42.16 19.40
C MET A 1 -12.85 41.41 18.18
N SER A 2 -11.52 41.26 18.06
CA SER A 2 -10.90 40.68 16.86
C SER A 2 -11.07 39.16 16.88
N HIS A 3 -11.67 38.62 15.82
CA HIS A 3 -11.85 37.17 15.68
C HIS A 3 -10.65 36.63 14.90
N PHE A 4 -9.88 35.74 15.52
CA PHE A 4 -8.74 35.08 14.88
C PHE A 4 -9.22 33.79 14.25
N PHE A 5 -8.82 33.57 12.99
CA PHE A 5 -9.14 32.35 12.25
C PHE A 5 -7.83 31.69 11.84
N VAL A 6 -7.77 30.37 11.95
CA VAL A 6 -6.60 29.61 11.52
C VAL A 6 -6.98 28.74 10.32
N LYS A 7 -6.13 28.71 9.31
CA LYS A 7 -6.31 27.91 8.10
C LYS A 7 -5.17 26.90 7.95
N LEU A 8 -5.53 25.66 7.64
CA LEU A 8 -4.60 24.58 7.31
C LEU A 8 -4.70 24.27 5.82
N TYR A 9 -3.56 24.27 5.16
CA TYR A 9 -3.42 23.90 3.76
C TYR A 9 -2.61 22.61 3.65
N ARG A 10 -3.05 21.65 2.83
CA ARG A 10 -2.23 20.50 2.42
C ARG A 10 -1.36 20.92 1.24
N LEU A 11 -0.04 20.77 1.34
CA LEU A 11 0.90 21.37 0.37
C LEU A 11 0.87 20.77 -1.05
N ASN A 12 -0.03 19.84 -1.37
CA ASN A 12 -0.17 19.22 -2.69
C ASN A 12 -1.63 18.96 -3.12
N LEU A 13 -2.64 19.50 -2.40
CA LEU A 13 -4.05 19.46 -2.78
C LEU A 13 -4.77 20.70 -2.23
N PRO A 14 -5.72 21.30 -2.96
CA PRO A 14 -6.37 22.56 -2.58
C PRO A 14 -7.40 22.43 -1.44
N GLN A 15 -7.27 21.43 -0.57
CA GLN A 15 -8.21 21.25 0.53
C GLN A 15 -7.82 22.16 1.69
N VAL A 16 -8.61 23.22 1.86
CA VAL A 16 -8.45 24.21 2.92
C VAL A 16 -9.39 23.83 4.07
N ALA A 17 -8.84 23.59 5.25
CA ALA A 17 -9.63 23.48 6.47
C ALA A 17 -9.52 24.79 7.27
N GLN A 18 -10.66 25.43 7.56
CA GLN A 18 -10.72 26.58 8.46
C GLN A 18 -11.14 26.12 9.85
N PHE A 19 -10.48 26.60 10.88
CA PHE A 19 -10.79 26.25 12.26
C PHE A 19 -10.58 27.43 13.20
N LYS A 20 -11.38 27.45 14.26
CA LYS A 20 -11.32 28.43 15.36
C LYS A 20 -10.90 27.77 16.69
N GLU A 21 -10.84 26.44 16.70
CA GLU A 21 -10.59 25.60 17.87
C GLU A 21 -9.54 24.53 17.51
N GLU A 22 -9.24 23.61 18.43
CA GLU A 22 -8.29 22.54 18.21
C GLU A 22 -8.65 21.72 16.95
N TYR A 23 -7.69 21.58 16.03
CA TYR A 23 -7.82 20.74 14.83
C TYR A 23 -6.90 19.53 14.94
N ARG A 24 -7.46 18.33 14.96
CA ARG A 24 -6.71 17.07 15.10
C ARG A 24 -6.40 16.48 13.73
N ILE A 25 -5.11 16.40 13.38
CA ILE A 25 -4.65 15.75 12.16
C ILE A 25 -4.36 14.28 12.49
N ASN A 26 -5.18 13.38 11.94
CA ASN A 26 -4.92 11.95 12.03
C ASN A 26 -3.73 11.58 11.13
N LYS A 27 -2.79 10.81 11.68
CA LYS A 27 -1.74 10.18 10.87
C LYS A 27 -2.36 9.11 9.97
N ASP A 28 -1.89 9.00 8.74
CA ASP A 28 -2.11 7.86 7.87
C ASP A 28 -0.76 7.28 7.43
N TYR A 29 -0.78 6.35 6.48
CA TYR A 29 0.43 5.66 6.00
C TYR A 29 1.26 6.50 5.02
N PHE A 30 0.96 7.79 4.87
CA PHE A 30 1.69 8.71 4.00
C PHE A 30 2.19 9.91 4.79
N GLU A 31 3.39 10.39 4.47
CA GLU A 31 3.84 11.66 5.02
C GLU A 31 3.02 12.80 4.42
N ARG A 32 2.58 13.73 5.27
CA ARG A 32 1.76 14.87 4.87
C ARG A 32 2.32 16.15 5.42
N CYS A 33 2.71 17.04 4.52
CA CYS A 33 3.16 18.38 4.88
C CYS A 33 2.02 19.39 4.74
N TYR A 34 1.94 20.26 5.72
CA TYR A 34 0.91 21.28 5.85
C TYR A 34 1.54 22.66 6.00
N ALA A 35 0.81 23.67 5.54
CA ALA A 35 1.07 25.07 5.85
C ALA A 35 -0.07 25.60 6.71
N LEU A 36 0.29 26.29 7.79
CA LEU A 36 -0.62 26.88 8.76
C LEU A 36 -0.50 28.41 8.68
N THR A 37 -1.61 29.10 8.41
CA THR A 37 -1.64 30.56 8.46
C THR A 37 -2.70 31.05 9.44
N GLY A 38 -2.39 32.13 10.15
CA GLY A 38 -3.36 32.90 10.91
C GLY A 38 -3.95 34.01 10.05
N ARG A 39 -5.27 34.22 10.12
CA ARG A 39 -5.97 35.28 9.41
C ARG A 39 -6.76 36.16 10.36
N VAL A 40 -6.63 37.48 10.16
CA VAL A 40 -7.47 38.52 10.77
C VAL A 40 -7.91 39.46 9.66
N ASP A 41 -9.22 39.56 9.45
CA ASP A 41 -9.83 40.31 8.34
C ASP A 41 -9.25 39.92 6.95
N ILE A 42 -8.52 40.83 6.30
CA ILE A 42 -7.86 40.61 5.00
C ILE A 42 -6.37 40.27 5.12
N ARG A 43 -5.80 40.26 6.33
CA ARG A 43 -4.38 40.01 6.56
C ARG A 43 -4.17 38.53 6.92
N GLU A 44 -3.20 37.89 6.27
CA GLU A 44 -2.76 36.52 6.57
C GLU A 44 -1.30 36.56 7.02
N SER A 45 -0.92 35.69 7.96
CA SER A 45 0.47 35.55 8.42
C SER A 45 1.33 34.83 7.39
N GLU A 46 2.65 34.93 7.54
CA GLU A 46 3.56 33.96 6.92
C GLU A 46 3.19 32.52 7.34
N PRO A 47 3.31 31.54 6.44
CA PRO A 47 2.93 30.17 6.72
C PRO A 47 3.94 29.48 7.63
N TYR A 48 3.46 28.88 8.72
CA TYR A 48 4.22 27.88 9.45
C TYR A 48 4.05 26.52 8.78
N THR A 49 5.14 25.92 8.30
CA THR A 49 5.10 24.62 7.63
C THR A 49 5.57 23.51 8.56
N PHE A 50 4.89 22.38 8.52
CA PHE A 50 5.28 21.18 9.26
C PHE A 50 4.82 19.92 8.54
N CYS A 51 5.54 18.81 8.75
CA CYS A 51 5.20 17.52 8.19
C CYS A 51 4.79 16.54 9.29
N VAL A 52 3.67 15.86 9.04
CA VAL A 52 3.19 14.75 9.85
C VAL A 52 3.77 13.47 9.24
N ARG A 53 4.69 12.83 9.97
CA ARG A 53 5.29 11.55 9.57
C ARG A 53 4.23 10.47 9.40
N ALA A 54 4.45 9.59 8.43
CA ALA A 54 3.62 8.41 8.20
C ALA A 54 3.56 7.52 9.45
N LYS A 55 2.46 6.79 9.59
CA LYS A 55 2.36 5.63 10.49
C LYS A 55 3.33 4.55 10.02
N GLU A 56 3.85 3.78 10.97
CA GLU A 56 4.54 2.53 10.65
C GLU A 56 3.56 1.62 9.90
N ALA A 57 4.02 1.05 8.79
CA ALA A 57 3.22 0.11 8.02
C ALA A 57 2.94 -1.13 8.88
N PRO A 58 1.70 -1.65 8.90
CA PRO A 58 1.43 -2.89 9.60
C PRO A 58 2.23 -4.02 8.95
N PRO A 59 2.60 -5.06 9.73
CA PRO A 59 3.24 -6.23 9.17
C PRO A 59 2.34 -6.86 8.11
N LEU A 60 2.92 -7.17 6.94
CA LEU A 60 2.19 -7.81 5.85
C LEU A 60 2.09 -9.31 6.10
N LYS A 61 0.84 -9.80 6.10
CA LYS A 61 0.57 -11.24 6.12
C LYS A 61 0.93 -11.84 4.77
N ASP A 62 1.48 -13.05 4.82
CA ASP A 62 1.68 -13.87 3.63
C ASP A 62 0.38 -14.51 3.15
N VAL A 63 0.40 -15.09 1.95
CA VAL A 63 -0.67 -15.96 1.48
C VAL A 63 -0.67 -17.27 2.29
N GLU A 64 -1.81 -17.95 2.32
CA GLU A 64 -1.99 -19.23 2.99
C GLU A 64 -2.36 -20.30 1.97
N ARG A 65 -1.99 -21.56 2.23
CA ARG A 65 -2.36 -22.72 1.40
C ARG A 65 -1.96 -22.55 -0.06
N LEU A 66 -0.72 -22.14 -0.30
CA LEU A 66 -0.17 -22.10 -1.66
C LEU A 66 -0.01 -23.53 -2.17
N GLU A 67 -0.71 -23.84 -3.24
CA GLU A 67 -0.73 -25.14 -3.90
C GLU A 67 -0.65 -24.95 -5.42
N TYR A 68 -0.42 -26.05 -6.14
CA TYR A 68 -0.44 -26.04 -7.60
C TYR A 68 -1.15 -27.25 -8.19
N GLN A 69 -1.64 -27.10 -9.42
CA GLN A 69 -2.17 -28.18 -10.24
C GLN A 69 -1.63 -28.08 -11.67
N VAL A 70 -1.33 -29.22 -12.28
CA VAL A 70 -0.90 -29.31 -13.68
C VAL A 70 -2.07 -29.81 -14.53
N VAL A 71 -2.42 -29.07 -15.59
CA VAL A 71 -3.50 -29.41 -16.52
C VAL A 71 -3.05 -29.02 -17.93
N GLU A 72 -3.11 -29.96 -18.89
CA GLU A 72 -2.89 -29.69 -20.32
C GLU A 72 -1.61 -28.86 -20.64
N GLY A 73 -0.49 -29.18 -20.00
CA GLY A 73 0.79 -28.47 -20.23
C GLY A 73 0.87 -27.07 -19.59
N LYS A 74 -0.03 -26.78 -18.66
CA LYS A 74 -0.06 -25.59 -17.83
C LYS A 74 0.11 -25.95 -16.36
N ILE A 75 0.61 -25.00 -15.58
CA ILE A 75 0.62 -25.06 -14.12
C ILE A 75 -0.23 -23.91 -13.58
N TYR A 76 -1.15 -24.24 -12.68
CA TYR A 76 -2.02 -23.31 -12.00
C TYR A 76 -1.59 -23.23 -10.55
N LEU A 77 -1.16 -22.06 -10.09
CA LEU A 77 -0.89 -21.77 -8.69
C LEU A 77 -2.16 -21.21 -8.07
N PHE A 78 -2.55 -21.66 -6.89
CA PHE A 78 -3.69 -21.13 -6.17
C PHE A 78 -3.40 -21.02 -4.67
N TRP A 79 -4.03 -20.04 -4.03
CA TRP A 79 -3.79 -19.72 -2.63
C TRP A 79 -5.00 -19.06 -2.00
N SER A 80 -4.95 -18.84 -0.69
CA SER A 80 -5.93 -18.09 0.07
C SER A 80 -5.29 -16.88 0.76
N TYR A 81 -6.08 -15.83 0.96
CA TYR A 81 -5.65 -14.60 1.62
C TYR A 81 -6.87 -13.79 2.05
N THR A 82 -6.80 -13.16 3.22
CA THR A 82 -7.85 -12.24 3.71
C THR A 82 -7.38 -10.80 3.53
N PRO A 83 -7.92 -10.04 2.56
CA PRO A 83 -7.49 -8.67 2.30
C PRO A 83 -7.77 -7.73 3.47
N ASP A 84 -6.81 -6.84 3.73
CA ASP A 84 -7.00 -5.66 4.58
C ASP A 84 -7.17 -4.39 3.72
N GLU A 85 -7.33 -3.23 4.37
CA GLU A 85 -7.51 -1.95 3.69
C GLU A 85 -6.30 -1.52 2.83
N LEU A 86 -5.12 -2.11 3.06
CA LEU A 86 -3.89 -1.80 2.36
C LEU A 86 -3.59 -2.80 1.24
N PHE A 87 -4.27 -3.93 1.14
CA PHE A 87 -4.08 -4.89 0.06
C PHE A 87 -4.18 -4.23 -1.32
N LYS A 88 -3.28 -4.62 -2.22
CA LYS A 88 -3.24 -4.15 -3.62
C LYS A 88 -3.27 -5.33 -4.60
N GLU A 89 -2.31 -6.23 -4.53
CA GLU A 89 -2.16 -7.34 -5.48
C GLU A 89 -1.26 -8.45 -4.93
N PHE A 90 -1.26 -9.60 -5.60
CA PHE A 90 -0.27 -10.66 -5.42
C PHE A 90 0.84 -10.53 -6.47
N VAL A 91 2.07 -10.85 -6.09
CA VAL A 91 3.26 -10.80 -6.95
C VAL A 91 3.85 -12.20 -7.03
N ILE A 92 4.04 -12.69 -8.25
CA ILE A 92 4.50 -14.03 -8.52
C ILE A 92 5.96 -13.97 -8.95
N TYR A 93 6.78 -14.74 -8.27
CA TYR A 93 8.18 -14.96 -8.59
C TYR A 93 8.38 -16.39 -9.06
N ARG A 94 9.18 -16.57 -10.10
CA ARG A 94 9.69 -17.85 -10.57
C ARG A 94 11.20 -17.86 -10.42
N ASN A 95 11.74 -18.78 -9.64
CA ASN A 95 13.18 -18.88 -9.33
C ASN A 95 13.77 -17.54 -8.87
N GLY A 96 13.05 -16.83 -7.99
CA GLY A 96 13.46 -15.54 -7.45
C GLY A 96 13.28 -14.33 -8.39
N LYS A 97 12.81 -14.52 -9.64
CA LYS A 97 12.51 -13.43 -10.58
C LYS A 97 11.01 -13.18 -10.66
N GLN A 98 10.58 -11.92 -10.53
CA GLN A 98 9.18 -11.55 -10.75
C GLN A 98 8.76 -11.90 -12.19
N VAL A 99 7.67 -12.64 -12.34
CA VAL A 99 7.11 -13.04 -13.64
C VAL A 99 5.73 -12.43 -13.90
N GLY A 100 5.03 -11.99 -12.86
CA GLY A 100 3.72 -11.36 -13.01
C GLY A 100 3.15 -10.86 -11.68
N SER A 101 2.00 -10.22 -11.78
CA SER A 101 1.14 -9.89 -10.65
C SER A 101 -0.32 -10.08 -11.02
N THR A 102 -1.17 -10.27 -10.01
CA THR A 102 -2.61 -10.49 -10.18
C THR A 102 -3.36 -10.11 -8.91
N SER A 103 -4.62 -9.70 -9.04
CA SER A 103 -5.55 -9.60 -7.90
C SER A 103 -6.36 -10.87 -7.68
N SER A 104 -6.25 -11.83 -8.60
CA SER A 104 -6.91 -13.14 -8.51
C SER A 104 -6.18 -14.07 -7.53
N TYR A 105 -6.91 -15.03 -6.97
CA TYR A 105 -6.38 -16.07 -6.08
C TYR A 105 -5.81 -17.28 -6.83
N ILE A 106 -5.71 -17.17 -8.15
CA ILE A 106 -5.13 -18.16 -9.05
C ILE A 106 -4.23 -17.46 -10.08
N TYR A 107 -3.12 -18.10 -10.42
CA TYR A 107 -2.18 -17.67 -11.45
C TYR A 107 -1.89 -18.84 -12.40
N GLU A 108 -2.13 -18.63 -13.68
CA GLU A 108 -1.76 -19.57 -14.73
C GLU A 108 -0.34 -19.29 -15.21
N ASP A 109 0.41 -20.35 -15.44
CA ASP A 109 1.70 -20.31 -16.10
C ASP A 109 1.89 -21.48 -17.07
N THR A 110 2.84 -21.35 -17.97
CA THR A 110 3.31 -22.46 -18.79
C THR A 110 4.06 -23.46 -17.92
N LEU A 111 3.79 -24.76 -18.10
CA LEU A 111 4.44 -25.82 -17.34
C LEU A 111 5.97 -25.78 -17.56
N PRO A 112 6.79 -25.63 -16.51
CA PRO A 112 8.23 -25.64 -16.65
C PRO A 112 8.77 -27.02 -17.05
N GLU A 113 9.85 -27.04 -17.84
CA GLU A 113 10.56 -28.29 -18.20
C GLU A 113 11.53 -28.77 -17.11
N LYS A 114 11.82 -27.91 -16.13
CA LYS A 114 12.81 -28.15 -15.07
C LYS A 114 12.21 -27.80 -13.72
N GLU A 115 12.83 -28.31 -12.67
CA GLU A 115 12.52 -27.91 -11.30
C GLU A 115 12.46 -26.38 -11.19
N THR A 116 11.34 -25.90 -10.63
CA THR A 116 11.01 -24.49 -10.60
C THR A 116 10.34 -24.16 -9.27
N THR A 117 10.91 -23.19 -8.55
CA THR A 117 10.32 -22.65 -7.33
C THR A 117 9.47 -21.43 -7.68
N TYR A 118 8.22 -21.47 -7.28
CA TYR A 118 7.31 -20.33 -7.30
C TYR A 118 7.23 -19.71 -5.92
N THR A 119 7.26 -18.38 -5.85
CA THR A 119 6.98 -17.64 -4.62
C THR A 119 5.83 -16.67 -4.88
N VAL A 120 4.81 -16.71 -4.04
CA VAL A 120 3.69 -15.75 -4.07
C VAL A 120 3.83 -14.80 -2.89
N LYS A 121 3.92 -13.50 -3.19
CA LYS A 121 3.99 -12.42 -2.20
C LYS A 121 2.73 -11.57 -2.26
N VAL A 122 2.38 -10.96 -1.14
CA VAL A 122 1.35 -9.91 -1.09
C VAL A 122 2.02 -8.56 -1.24
N ARG A 123 1.51 -7.70 -2.13
CA ARG A 123 1.92 -6.30 -2.25
C ARG A 123 0.79 -5.39 -1.79
N ASN A 124 1.13 -4.37 -1.00
CA ASN A 124 0.17 -3.40 -0.49
C ASN A 124 0.18 -2.07 -1.29
N LYS A 125 -0.72 -1.14 -0.94
CA LYS A 125 -0.85 0.18 -1.55
C LYS A 125 0.37 1.10 -1.33
N LEU A 126 1.27 0.72 -0.41
CA LEU A 126 2.54 1.39 -0.15
C LEU A 126 3.70 0.78 -0.96
N ASN A 127 3.40 -0.18 -1.85
CA ASN A 127 4.37 -0.98 -2.62
C ASN A 127 5.35 -1.79 -1.77
N LEU A 128 4.98 -2.11 -0.53
CA LEU A 128 5.70 -3.08 0.30
C LEU A 128 5.22 -4.49 -0.04
N GLU A 129 6.15 -5.45 0.02
CA GLU A 129 5.87 -6.87 -0.20
C GLU A 129 6.04 -7.68 1.07
N SER A 130 5.22 -8.73 1.20
CA SER A 130 5.34 -9.71 2.28
C SER A 130 6.59 -10.61 2.11
N GLY A 131 6.84 -11.49 3.10
CA GLY A 131 7.95 -12.45 3.04
C GLY A 131 7.82 -13.42 1.87
N GLY A 132 6.59 -13.83 1.59
CA GLY A 132 6.20 -14.73 0.51
C GLY A 132 6.14 -16.18 0.96
N VAL A 133 5.25 -16.95 0.33
CA VAL A 133 5.21 -18.41 0.46
C VAL A 133 5.75 -19.02 -0.81
N SER A 134 6.59 -20.04 -0.67
CA SER A 134 7.19 -20.74 -1.81
C SER A 134 6.68 -22.17 -1.94
N ILE A 135 6.54 -22.63 -3.17
CA ILE A 135 6.29 -24.02 -3.53
C ILE A 135 7.18 -24.40 -4.71
N THR A 136 7.70 -25.63 -4.72
CA THR A 136 8.54 -26.14 -5.80
C THR A 136 7.77 -27.16 -6.61
N TYR A 137 7.76 -26.95 -7.92
CA TYR A 137 7.36 -27.94 -8.91
C TYR A 137 8.61 -28.68 -9.40
N SER A 138 8.55 -30.01 -9.39
CA SER A 138 9.57 -30.90 -9.95
C SER A 138 8.89 -31.85 -10.95
N PRO A 139 9.30 -31.87 -12.24
CA PRO A 139 8.70 -32.71 -13.29
C PRO A 139 8.79 -34.22 -13.03
#